data_AF-A0A9D4C0R0-F1
#
_entry.id   AF-A0A9D4C0R0-F1
#
_cell.length_a   1.000
_cell.length_b   1.000
_cell.length_c   1.000
_cell.angle_alpha   90.00
_cell.angle_beta   90.00
_cell.angle_gamma   90.00
#
_symmetry.space_group_name_H-M   'P 1'
#
loop_
_entity.id
_entity.type
_entity.pdbx_description
1 polymer ?
#
loop_
_entity_poly.entity_id
_entity_poly.type
_entity_poly.pdbx_seq_one_letter_code
_entity_poly.pdbx_strand_id
1 'polypeptide(L)'
;MTSKNANAPQPCRRHHGELLTVFSKKFDKCMCLKCAMEQHDLLSDFMPISEGVELMKSTGQSLVNEINTLTDITKVIKRDRMKYIENIHASEKNIKANVRKIRDKINRHLDLLEHKLFTQLKKIIDNNELAFHKDQHDIQLIETELKKVKQNVDTKLKSASDVEMITGIAVEKANVQSKKLDIRAHQSRMPTKSLQFRLSQPVLELTERVKAIGEVSMQKPFDEFDDEEQELDFSPVPASFRSSVVPVTHPVPLPISTPLSFTAHDVYAGQGLSKYSSTRVKNKYGIHVSNPYHSVNAQFNTSRNLPNGNVSYRTEHGDEATDPYNDFEGVRDDPIVLSAEHSGPCNLTGIAALSSGRIVVCDSKHKCIQLINRRSEVLDELVFHYKPCDIASISDDGVVVSFVEKDFISVYSVSTRALSHKRDVSISGRGGSYSIAFCKDKFAVCRRGEIKLVSSYDGKLIDTIQIEAHFPQIAMSDGGSKIYLSDFVGGRVTCMNEQGRTKWEYSQENLEPCSLAVDLNQLFIADVKGAIFIMSTYGILMRQLQCQGHLHAICVDANTGTLLVTQENNRDKGKSRSIKIIAI
;
A
#
# COMPACT_ATOMS: atom_id res chain seq x y z
N MET A 1 78.19 21.95 -8.10
CA MET A 1 78.02 22.58 -9.43
C MET A 1 77.91 24.08 -9.22
N THR A 2 78.95 24.82 -9.59
CA THR A 2 79.04 26.28 -9.46
C THR A 2 77.91 26.94 -10.24
N SER A 3 77.10 27.79 -9.58
CA SER A 3 76.13 28.64 -10.25
C SER A 3 76.89 29.54 -11.21
N LYS A 4 76.83 29.21 -12.51
CA LYS A 4 77.24 30.14 -13.56
C LYS A 4 76.48 31.44 -13.30
N ASN A 5 77.20 32.56 -13.24
CA ASN A 5 76.62 33.89 -13.17
C ASN A 5 75.61 34.04 -14.32
N ALA A 6 74.33 33.85 -14.02
CA ALA A 6 73.25 33.74 -15.01
C ALA A 6 72.89 35.09 -15.67
N ASN A 7 73.61 36.15 -15.30
CA ASN A 7 73.40 37.52 -15.79
C ASN A 7 74.43 37.96 -16.83
N ALA A 8 75.36 37.09 -17.26
CA ALA A 8 76.23 37.44 -18.37
C ALA A 8 75.39 37.50 -19.68
N PRO A 9 75.37 38.62 -20.41
CA PRO A 9 74.64 38.73 -21.67
C PRO A 9 75.10 37.63 -22.64
N GLN A 10 74.17 36.96 -23.30
CA GLN A 10 74.56 35.95 -24.29
C GLN A 10 75.16 36.62 -25.53
N PRO A 11 76.19 36.01 -26.16
CA PRO A 11 76.74 36.53 -27.41
C PRO A 11 75.77 36.33 -28.58
N CYS A 12 75.81 37.26 -29.53
CA CYS A 12 75.02 37.17 -30.75
C CYS A 12 75.56 36.06 -31.66
N ARG A 13 74.66 35.22 -32.18
CA ARG A 13 75.02 34.13 -33.11
C ARG A 13 75.35 34.61 -34.53
N ARG A 14 74.93 35.82 -34.90
CA ARG A 14 75.14 36.41 -36.24
C ARG A 14 76.32 37.35 -36.30
N HIS A 15 76.53 38.16 -35.27
CA HIS A 15 77.60 39.15 -35.21
C HIS A 15 78.61 38.75 -34.13
N HIS A 16 79.77 38.23 -34.56
CA HIS A 16 80.80 37.76 -33.64
C HIS A 16 81.32 38.89 -32.75
N GLY A 17 81.40 38.64 -31.43
CA GLY A 17 81.84 39.62 -30.44
C GLY A 17 80.75 40.57 -29.92
N GLU A 18 79.56 40.59 -30.52
CA GLU A 18 78.44 41.39 -30.03
C GLU A 18 77.65 40.64 -28.94
N LEU A 19 77.13 41.39 -27.97
CA LEU A 19 76.24 40.87 -26.94
C LEU A 19 74.78 41.15 -27.30
N LEU A 20 73.86 40.27 -26.91
CA LEU A 20 72.44 40.56 -26.95
C LEU A 20 72.16 41.63 -25.89
N THR A 21 71.69 42.80 -26.31
CA THR A 21 71.47 43.97 -25.43
C THR A 21 70.08 44.59 -25.56
N VAL A 22 69.35 44.27 -26.63
CA VAL A 22 68.01 44.79 -26.90
C VAL A 22 66.98 43.66 -27.09
N PHE A 23 65.74 43.91 -26.72
CA PHE A 23 64.59 43.03 -26.94
C PHE A 23 63.62 43.70 -27.91
N SER A 24 63.17 42.96 -28.93
CA SER A 24 62.17 43.45 -29.88
C SER A 24 60.79 42.97 -29.49
N LYS A 25 59.88 43.91 -29.16
CA LYS A 25 58.49 43.58 -28.80
C LYS A 25 57.73 42.94 -29.95
N LYS A 26 58.03 43.35 -31.19
CA LYS A 26 57.36 42.88 -32.40
C LYS A 26 57.63 41.41 -32.74
N PHE A 27 58.82 40.91 -32.43
CA PHE A 27 59.23 39.53 -32.77
C PHE A 27 59.46 38.65 -31.55
N ASP A 28 59.27 39.20 -30.35
CA ASP A 28 59.49 38.49 -29.09
C ASP A 28 60.86 37.81 -29.02
N LYS A 29 61.93 38.56 -29.32
CA LYS A 29 63.30 38.01 -29.37
C LYS A 29 64.36 39.01 -28.92
N CYS A 30 65.38 38.49 -28.23
CA CYS A 30 66.58 39.23 -27.87
C CYS A 30 67.54 39.30 -29.06
N MET A 31 68.11 40.47 -29.32
CA MET A 31 69.03 40.74 -30.42
C MET A 31 70.22 41.59 -29.94
N CYS A 32 71.34 41.56 -30.66
CA CYS A 32 72.33 42.61 -30.54
C CYS A 32 71.87 43.85 -31.33
N LEU A 33 72.48 45.00 -31.05
CA LEU A 33 72.10 46.26 -31.69
C LEU A 33 72.28 46.21 -33.22
N LYS A 34 73.33 45.55 -33.73
CA LYS A 34 73.55 45.38 -35.18
C LYS A 34 72.42 44.59 -35.85
N CYS A 35 72.03 43.46 -35.25
CA CYS A 35 70.89 42.67 -35.71
C CYS A 35 69.57 43.47 -35.70
N ALA A 36 69.37 44.32 -34.69
CA ALA A 36 68.19 45.16 -34.59
C ALA A 36 68.14 46.20 -35.73
N MET A 37 69.27 46.86 -36.00
CA MET A 37 69.41 47.83 -37.10
C MET A 37 69.28 47.20 -38.49
N GLU A 38 69.76 45.97 -38.67
CA GLU A 38 69.64 45.25 -39.95
C GLU A 38 68.21 44.81 -40.28
N GLN A 39 67.35 44.64 -39.29
CA GLN A 39 65.99 44.10 -39.49
C GLN A 39 64.91 45.18 -39.58
N HIS A 40 65.19 46.42 -39.17
CA HIS A 40 64.18 47.48 -39.06
C HIS A 40 64.69 48.88 -39.37
N ASP A 41 63.91 49.63 -40.16
CA ASP A 41 64.14 51.07 -40.42
C ASP A 41 63.74 51.98 -39.24
N LEU A 42 62.98 51.46 -38.26
CA LEU A 42 62.50 52.21 -37.10
C LEU A 42 62.93 51.52 -35.80
N LEU A 43 63.80 52.18 -35.03
CA LEU A 43 64.32 51.68 -33.74
C LEU A 43 63.29 51.69 -32.59
N SER A 44 62.07 52.19 -32.83
CA SER A 44 61.03 52.34 -31.80
C SER A 44 60.49 51.02 -31.22
N ASP A 45 60.72 49.90 -31.90
CA ASP A 45 60.22 48.57 -31.48
C ASP A 45 61.20 47.83 -30.55
N PHE A 46 62.36 48.43 -30.25
CA PHE A 46 63.41 47.85 -29.42
C PHE A 46 63.50 48.55 -28.07
N MET A 47 63.66 47.75 -27.02
CA MET A 47 63.89 48.23 -25.66
C MET A 47 65.12 47.55 -25.07
N PRO A 48 65.76 48.12 -24.04
CA PRO A 48 66.79 47.42 -23.28
C PRO A 48 66.28 46.05 -22.81
N ILE A 49 67.14 45.03 -22.80
CA ILE A 49 66.75 43.68 -22.34
C ILE A 49 66.17 43.70 -20.92
N SER A 50 66.63 44.59 -20.04
CA SER A 50 66.07 44.73 -18.70
C SER A 50 64.57 45.10 -18.72
N GLU A 51 64.16 46.00 -19.61
CA GLU A 51 62.75 46.37 -19.79
C GLU A 51 61.97 45.26 -20.49
N GLY A 52 62.58 44.59 -21.49
CA GLY A 52 62.00 43.41 -22.13
C GLY A 52 61.75 42.26 -21.15
N VAL A 53 62.64 42.05 -20.18
CA VAL A 53 62.48 41.07 -19.10
C VAL A 53 61.28 41.42 -18.21
N GLU A 54 61.11 42.69 -17.81
CA GLU A 54 59.95 43.10 -17.01
C GLU A 54 58.64 42.98 -17.80
N LEU A 55 58.65 43.33 -19.09
CA LEU A 55 57.51 43.12 -19.99
C LEU A 55 57.15 41.62 -20.06
N MET A 56 58.14 40.76 -20.31
CA MET A 56 57.92 39.31 -20.41
C MET A 56 57.52 38.67 -19.08
N LYS A 57 57.98 39.19 -17.94
CA LYS A 57 57.49 38.79 -16.61
C LYS A 57 56.02 39.16 -16.44
N SER A 58 55.61 40.36 -16.84
CA SER A 58 54.22 40.81 -16.78
C SER A 58 53.32 39.96 -17.70
N THR A 59 53.74 39.75 -18.96
CA THR A 59 53.04 38.88 -19.91
C THR A 59 52.98 37.44 -19.40
N GLY A 60 54.08 36.91 -18.86
CA GLY A 60 54.13 35.58 -18.25
C GLY A 60 53.17 35.45 -17.06
N GLN A 61 53.09 36.46 -16.19
CA GLN A 61 52.14 36.47 -15.07
C GLN A 61 50.69 36.52 -15.56
N SER A 62 50.39 37.29 -16.61
CA SER A 62 49.07 37.31 -17.24
C SER A 62 48.69 35.95 -17.79
N LEU A 63 49.61 35.29 -18.51
CA LEU A 63 49.39 33.94 -19.06
C LEU A 63 49.18 32.91 -17.94
N VAL A 64 49.95 32.98 -16.85
CA VAL A 64 49.75 32.10 -15.68
C VAL A 64 48.36 32.30 -15.07
N ASN A 65 47.90 33.55 -14.94
CA ASN A 65 46.56 33.84 -14.43
C ASN A 65 45.45 33.31 -15.35
N GLU A 66 45.63 33.43 -16.67
CA GLU A 66 44.72 32.88 -17.67
C GLU A 66 44.67 31.34 -17.62
N ILE A 67 45.84 30.68 -17.57
CA ILE A 67 45.95 29.23 -17.41
C ILE A 67 45.25 28.77 -16.13
N ASN A 68 45.42 29.48 -15.01
CA ASN A 68 44.74 29.16 -13.75
C ASN A 68 43.22 29.29 -13.89
N THR A 69 42.75 30.36 -14.54
CA THR A 69 41.31 30.59 -14.80
C THR A 69 40.72 29.47 -15.66
N LEU A 70 41.37 29.13 -16.79
CA LEU A 70 40.95 28.02 -17.66
C LEU A 70 40.99 26.67 -16.94
N THR A 71 41.98 26.46 -16.08
CA THR A 71 42.09 25.25 -15.25
C THR A 71 40.91 25.14 -14.28
N ASP A 72 40.51 26.23 -13.65
CA ASP A 72 39.37 26.22 -12.72
C ASP A 72 38.02 26.06 -13.45
N ILE A 73 37.83 26.72 -14.59
CA ILE A 73 36.68 26.48 -15.48
C ILE A 73 36.61 25.00 -15.87
N THR A 74 37.73 24.40 -16.27
CA THR A 74 37.81 22.98 -16.64
C THR A 74 37.41 22.06 -15.48
N LYS A 75 37.82 22.38 -14.24
CA LYS A 75 37.40 21.63 -13.04
C LYS A 75 35.89 21.72 -12.80
N VAL A 76 35.30 22.90 -12.99
CA VAL A 76 33.85 23.12 -12.86
C VAL A 76 33.10 22.28 -13.90
N ILE A 77 33.47 22.40 -15.19
CA ILE A 77 32.87 21.60 -16.27
C ILE A 77 32.97 20.10 -15.98
N LYS A 78 34.13 19.62 -15.53
CA LYS A 78 34.31 18.21 -15.15
C LYS A 78 33.37 17.80 -14.02
N ARG A 79 33.23 18.62 -12.97
CA ARG A 79 32.34 18.37 -11.83
C ARG A 79 30.88 18.31 -12.27
N ASP A 80 30.45 19.24 -13.12
CA ASP A 80 29.06 19.30 -13.56
C ASP A 80 28.71 18.16 -14.51
N ARG A 81 29.64 17.75 -15.39
CA ARG A 81 29.48 16.54 -16.20
C ARG A 81 29.40 15.26 -15.35
N MET A 82 30.19 15.14 -14.28
CA MET A 82 30.07 14.00 -13.37
C MET A 82 28.70 13.97 -12.68
N LYS A 83 28.22 15.10 -12.15
CA LYS A 83 26.88 15.20 -11.57
C LYS A 83 25.78 14.86 -12.58
N TYR A 84 25.93 15.30 -13.83
CA TYR A 84 24.99 14.96 -14.90
C TYR A 84 24.94 13.44 -15.14
N ILE A 85 26.09 12.76 -15.20
CA ILE A 85 26.16 11.30 -15.33
C ILE A 85 25.53 10.60 -14.12
N GLU A 86 25.79 11.07 -12.89
CA GLU A 86 25.16 10.54 -11.67
C GLU A 86 23.64 10.67 -11.71
N ASN A 87 23.13 11.81 -12.18
CA ASN A 87 21.69 12.05 -12.36
C ASN A 87 21.08 11.10 -13.41
N ILE A 88 21.78 10.84 -14.52
CA ILE A 88 21.34 9.85 -15.52
C ILE A 88 21.25 8.46 -14.88
N HIS A 89 22.26 8.02 -14.14
CA HIS A 89 22.22 6.70 -13.48
C HIS A 89 21.14 6.60 -12.40
N ALA A 90 20.89 7.67 -11.65
CA ALA A 90 19.79 7.74 -10.70
C ALA A 90 18.43 7.62 -11.41
N SER A 91 18.26 8.33 -12.54
CA SER A 91 17.07 8.24 -13.38
C SER A 91 16.88 6.84 -13.96
N GLU A 92 17.94 6.21 -14.49
CA GLU A 92 17.94 4.83 -14.98
C GLU A 92 17.45 3.84 -13.91
N LYS A 93 17.99 3.95 -12.68
CA LYS A 93 17.59 3.10 -11.56
C LYS A 93 16.12 3.29 -11.20
N ASN A 94 15.63 4.54 -11.23
CA ASN A 94 14.23 4.87 -10.97
C ASN A 94 13.30 4.30 -12.06
N ILE A 95 13.63 4.50 -13.34
CA ILE A 95 12.88 3.95 -14.48
C ILE A 95 12.80 2.42 -14.36
N LYS A 96 13.92 1.73 -14.10
CA LYS A 96 13.96 0.28 -13.88
C LYS A 96 13.05 -0.15 -12.73
N ALA A 97 13.04 0.58 -11.61
CA ALA A 97 12.18 0.29 -10.47
C ALA A 97 10.69 0.48 -10.82
N ASN A 98 10.34 1.50 -11.59
CA ASN A 98 8.96 1.76 -12.01
C ASN A 98 8.46 0.71 -12.99
N VAL A 99 9.29 0.29 -13.96
CA VAL A 99 8.96 -0.82 -14.88
C VAL A 99 8.67 -2.10 -14.10
N ARG A 100 9.47 -2.42 -13.05
CA ARG A 100 9.20 -3.56 -12.18
C ARG A 100 7.86 -3.43 -11.45
N LYS A 101 7.59 -2.28 -10.84
CA LYS A 101 6.30 -2.02 -10.15
C LYS A 101 5.10 -2.18 -11.08
N ILE A 102 5.19 -1.71 -12.33
CA ILE A 102 4.11 -1.86 -13.31
C ILE A 102 3.90 -3.34 -13.65
N ARG A 103 4.99 -4.09 -13.91
CA ARG A 103 4.92 -5.54 -14.14
C ARG A 103 4.27 -6.27 -12.96
N ASP A 104 4.71 -6.00 -11.75
CA ASP A 104 4.18 -6.64 -10.54
C ASP A 104 2.68 -6.34 -10.38
N LYS A 105 2.25 -5.11 -10.69
CA LYS A 105 0.84 -4.72 -10.66
C LYS A 105 0.01 -5.45 -11.72
N ILE A 106 0.52 -5.58 -12.95
CA ILE A 106 -0.15 -6.31 -14.03
C ILE A 106 -0.30 -7.79 -13.64
N ASN A 107 0.77 -8.43 -13.20
CA ASN A 107 0.76 -9.84 -12.82
C ASN A 107 -0.24 -10.10 -11.70
N ARG A 108 -0.21 -9.31 -10.61
CA ARG A 108 -1.19 -9.44 -9.52
C ARG A 108 -2.64 -9.30 -9.99
N HIS A 109 -2.89 -8.42 -10.96
CA HIS A 109 -4.24 -8.28 -11.50
C HIS A 109 -4.65 -9.50 -12.32
N LEU A 110 -3.73 -10.07 -13.12
CA LEU A 110 -3.96 -11.31 -13.85
C LEU A 110 -4.21 -12.49 -12.90
N ASP A 111 -3.42 -12.63 -11.83
CA ASP A 111 -3.59 -13.67 -10.80
C ASP A 111 -4.99 -13.58 -10.15
N LEU A 112 -5.45 -12.36 -9.86
CA LEU A 112 -6.78 -12.13 -9.29
C LEU A 112 -7.90 -12.51 -10.27
N LEU A 113 -7.75 -12.19 -11.55
CA LEU A 113 -8.71 -12.57 -12.58
C LEU A 113 -8.75 -14.09 -12.79
N GLU A 114 -7.60 -14.76 -12.76
CA GLU A 114 -7.49 -16.22 -12.80
C GLU A 114 -8.18 -16.87 -11.61
N HIS A 115 -7.91 -16.41 -10.39
CA HIS A 115 -8.55 -16.91 -9.19
C HIS A 115 -10.09 -16.75 -9.23
N LYS A 116 -10.57 -15.59 -9.71
CA LYS A 116 -12.00 -15.34 -9.88
C LYS A 116 -12.63 -16.30 -10.91
N LEU A 117 -11.95 -16.54 -12.03
CA LEU A 117 -12.39 -17.49 -13.05
C LEU A 117 -12.49 -18.91 -12.48
N PHE A 118 -11.48 -19.37 -11.74
CA PHE A 118 -11.50 -20.71 -11.15
C PHE A 118 -12.56 -20.87 -10.07
N THR A 119 -12.81 -19.83 -9.28
CA THR A 119 -13.90 -19.84 -8.30
C THR A 119 -15.26 -19.96 -8.99
N GLN A 120 -15.47 -19.24 -10.09
CA GLN A 120 -16.70 -19.35 -10.89
C GLN A 120 -16.84 -20.74 -11.54
N LEU A 121 -15.75 -21.26 -12.12
CA LEU A 121 -15.73 -22.60 -12.72
C LEU A 121 -16.10 -23.67 -11.69
N LYS A 122 -15.49 -23.62 -10.50
CA LYS A 122 -15.78 -24.53 -9.40
C LYS A 122 -17.24 -24.45 -8.99
N LYS A 123 -17.80 -23.25 -8.81
CA LYS A 123 -19.22 -23.07 -8.49
C LYS A 123 -20.14 -23.70 -9.54
N ILE A 124 -19.80 -23.58 -10.83
CA ILE A 124 -20.56 -24.21 -11.92
C ILE A 124 -20.48 -25.74 -11.81
N ILE A 125 -19.28 -26.30 -11.57
CA ILE A 125 -19.08 -27.74 -11.41
C ILE A 125 -19.88 -28.26 -10.21
N ASP A 126 -19.67 -27.68 -9.02
CA ASP A 126 -20.32 -28.10 -7.78
C ASP A 126 -21.86 -28.08 -7.91
N ASN A 127 -22.42 -27.05 -8.55
CA ASN A 127 -23.87 -26.95 -8.80
C ASN A 127 -24.38 -28.04 -9.75
N ASN A 128 -23.62 -28.37 -10.80
CA ASN A 128 -24.00 -29.44 -11.73
C ASN A 128 -23.82 -30.83 -11.10
N GLU A 129 -22.78 -31.05 -10.30
CA GLU A 129 -22.58 -32.30 -9.55
C GLU A 129 -23.72 -32.52 -8.55
N LEU A 130 -24.13 -31.49 -7.82
CA LEU A 130 -25.28 -31.57 -6.90
C LEU A 130 -26.58 -31.94 -7.64
N ALA A 131 -26.83 -31.31 -8.79
CA ALA A 131 -28.00 -31.61 -9.61
C ALA A 131 -27.94 -33.06 -10.15
N PHE A 132 -26.76 -33.50 -10.59
CA PHE A 132 -26.55 -34.86 -11.09
C PHE A 132 -26.77 -35.91 -9.99
N HIS A 133 -26.26 -35.68 -8.78
CA HIS A 133 -26.49 -36.59 -7.66
C HIS A 133 -27.97 -36.68 -7.27
N LYS A 134 -28.70 -35.56 -7.32
CA LYS A 134 -30.14 -35.55 -7.11
C LYS A 134 -30.87 -36.39 -8.16
N ASP A 135 -30.57 -36.18 -9.44
CA ASP A 135 -31.16 -36.96 -10.53
C ASP A 135 -30.81 -38.45 -10.42
N GLN A 136 -29.57 -38.78 -10.02
CA GLN A 136 -29.14 -40.15 -9.79
C GLN A 136 -29.94 -40.82 -8.67
N HIS A 137 -30.16 -40.11 -7.56
CA HIS A 137 -30.98 -40.60 -6.45
C HIS A 137 -32.44 -40.83 -6.87
N ASP A 138 -33.03 -39.89 -7.59
CA ASP A 138 -34.43 -40.01 -8.07
C ASP A 138 -34.58 -41.21 -9.02
N ILE A 139 -33.61 -41.45 -9.90
CA ILE A 139 -33.58 -42.62 -10.78
C ILE A 139 -33.47 -43.93 -9.98
N GLN A 140 -32.65 -43.97 -8.92
CA GLN A 140 -32.54 -45.14 -8.04
C GLN A 140 -33.85 -45.43 -7.29
N LEU A 141 -34.58 -44.40 -6.87
CA LEU A 141 -35.92 -44.57 -6.28
C LEU A 141 -36.90 -45.17 -7.28
N ILE A 142 -36.94 -44.64 -8.51
CA ILE A 142 -37.79 -45.18 -9.59
C ILE A 142 -37.43 -46.64 -9.89
N GLU A 143 -36.14 -46.98 -9.94
CA GLU A 143 -35.68 -48.36 -10.15
C GLU A 143 -36.17 -49.30 -9.03
N THR A 144 -36.09 -48.85 -7.78
CA THR A 144 -36.55 -49.61 -6.61
C THR A 144 -38.06 -49.83 -6.65
N GLU A 145 -38.83 -48.82 -7.01
CA GLU A 145 -40.28 -48.93 -7.17
C GLU A 145 -40.67 -49.88 -8.31
N LEU A 146 -39.98 -49.80 -9.45
CA LEU A 146 -40.20 -50.73 -10.57
C LEU A 146 -39.89 -52.19 -10.18
N LYS A 147 -38.87 -52.43 -9.35
CA LYS A 147 -38.59 -53.76 -8.78
C LYS A 147 -39.74 -54.25 -7.90
N LYS A 148 -40.33 -53.39 -7.06
CA LYS A 148 -41.51 -53.73 -6.24
C LYS A 148 -42.73 -54.05 -7.09
N VAL A 149 -43.02 -53.21 -8.09
CA VAL A 149 -44.13 -53.43 -9.04
C VAL A 149 -43.96 -54.78 -9.75
N LYS A 150 -42.74 -55.11 -10.19
CA LYS A 150 -42.44 -56.42 -10.79
C LYS A 150 -42.73 -57.58 -9.82
N GLN A 151 -42.24 -57.51 -8.58
CA GLN A 151 -42.48 -58.55 -7.57
C GLN A 151 -43.97 -58.74 -7.27
N ASN A 152 -44.74 -57.65 -7.20
CA ASN A 152 -46.18 -57.71 -7.00
C ASN A 152 -46.89 -58.41 -8.16
N VAL A 153 -46.53 -58.08 -9.41
CA VAL A 153 -47.05 -58.75 -10.61
C VAL A 153 -46.71 -60.25 -10.57
N ASP A 154 -45.45 -60.59 -10.31
CA ASP A 154 -45.00 -61.99 -10.23
C ASP A 154 -45.73 -62.79 -9.14
N THR A 155 -46.01 -62.17 -8.00
CA THR A 155 -46.75 -62.79 -6.88
C THR A 155 -48.21 -63.02 -7.26
N LYS A 156 -48.88 -62.00 -7.82
CA LYS A 156 -50.28 -62.09 -8.26
C LYS A 156 -50.45 -63.16 -9.34
N LEU A 157 -49.51 -63.30 -10.27
CA LEU A 157 -49.54 -64.34 -11.30
C LEU A 157 -49.42 -65.77 -10.74
N LYS A 158 -48.82 -65.94 -9.56
CA LYS A 158 -48.60 -67.28 -8.97
C LYS A 158 -49.72 -67.75 -8.05
N SER A 159 -50.38 -66.83 -7.34
CA SER A 159 -51.21 -67.20 -6.19
C SER A 159 -52.54 -66.45 -6.05
N ALA A 160 -52.88 -65.55 -6.97
CA ALA A 160 -54.14 -64.79 -6.87
C ALA A 160 -55.30 -65.51 -7.54
N SER A 161 -56.52 -65.28 -7.06
CA SER A 161 -57.74 -65.67 -7.79
C SER A 161 -57.86 -64.90 -9.12
N ASP A 162 -58.63 -65.41 -10.08
CA ASP A 162 -58.77 -64.78 -11.40
C ASP A 162 -59.19 -63.30 -11.32
N VAL A 163 -60.09 -62.96 -10.39
CA VAL A 163 -60.58 -61.58 -10.19
C VAL A 163 -59.50 -60.68 -9.59
N GLU A 164 -58.76 -61.16 -8.59
CA GLU A 164 -57.63 -60.44 -7.97
C GLU A 164 -56.45 -60.27 -8.93
N MET A 165 -56.23 -61.26 -9.80
CA MET A 165 -55.22 -61.20 -10.86
C MET A 165 -55.55 -60.07 -11.85
N ILE A 166 -56.77 -60.04 -12.40
CA ILE A 166 -57.18 -59.04 -13.39
C ILE A 166 -57.12 -57.63 -12.80
N THR A 167 -57.75 -57.43 -11.64
CA THR A 167 -57.80 -56.11 -10.98
C THR A 167 -56.41 -55.68 -10.51
N GLY A 168 -55.65 -56.61 -9.94
CA GLY A 168 -54.30 -56.36 -9.45
C GLY A 168 -53.31 -56.01 -10.55
N ILE A 169 -53.39 -56.65 -11.73
CA ILE A 169 -52.53 -56.34 -12.89
C ILE A 169 -52.89 -54.98 -13.49
N ALA A 170 -54.19 -54.62 -13.53
CA ALA A 170 -54.61 -53.31 -14.04
C ALA A 170 -54.02 -52.15 -13.23
N VAL A 171 -53.99 -52.27 -11.90
CA VAL A 171 -53.35 -51.29 -11.00
C VAL A 171 -51.85 -51.18 -11.27
N GLU A 172 -51.13 -52.32 -11.33
CA GLU A 172 -49.69 -52.30 -11.57
C GLU A 172 -49.35 -51.76 -12.97
N LYS A 173 -50.20 -52.02 -13.98
CA LYS A 173 -50.05 -51.44 -15.32
C LYS A 173 -50.13 -49.90 -15.28
N ALA A 174 -51.04 -49.33 -14.50
CA ALA A 174 -51.13 -47.89 -14.32
C ALA A 174 -49.86 -47.34 -13.63
N ASN A 175 -49.36 -48.02 -12.61
CA ASN A 175 -48.10 -47.67 -11.92
C ASN A 175 -46.92 -47.64 -12.91
N VAL A 176 -46.76 -48.66 -13.74
CA VAL A 176 -45.71 -48.71 -14.77
C VAL A 176 -45.82 -47.55 -15.77
N GLN A 177 -47.03 -47.20 -16.21
CA GLN A 177 -47.21 -46.07 -17.13
C GLN A 177 -46.83 -44.74 -16.48
N SER A 178 -47.17 -44.54 -15.22
CA SER A 178 -46.74 -43.35 -14.46
C SER A 178 -45.21 -43.27 -14.42
N LYS A 179 -44.53 -44.36 -14.02
CA LYS A 179 -43.06 -44.39 -13.92
C LYS A 179 -42.36 -44.23 -15.27
N LYS A 180 -42.99 -44.70 -16.36
CA LYS A 180 -42.48 -44.50 -17.73
C LYS A 180 -42.48 -43.02 -18.12
N LEU A 181 -43.47 -42.23 -17.67
CA LEU A 181 -43.49 -40.79 -17.87
C LEU A 181 -42.38 -40.11 -17.07
N ASP A 182 -42.18 -40.51 -15.81
CA ASP A 182 -41.11 -39.98 -14.95
C ASP A 182 -39.72 -40.23 -15.58
N ILE A 183 -39.46 -41.44 -16.05
CA ILE A 183 -38.19 -41.79 -16.74
C ILE A 183 -37.98 -40.94 -17.99
N ARG A 184 -39.01 -40.75 -18.81
CA ARG A 184 -38.92 -39.89 -20.00
C ARG A 184 -38.62 -38.44 -19.63
N ALA A 185 -39.21 -37.95 -18.54
CA ALA A 185 -38.95 -36.60 -18.02
C ALA A 185 -37.51 -36.46 -17.48
N HIS A 186 -36.91 -37.50 -16.90
CA HIS A 186 -35.49 -37.48 -16.53
C HIS A 186 -34.58 -37.59 -17.76
N GLN A 187 -34.92 -38.43 -18.73
CA GLN A 187 -34.15 -38.60 -19.96
C GLN A 187 -34.08 -37.31 -20.79
N SER A 188 -35.15 -36.52 -20.84
CA SER A 188 -35.15 -35.21 -21.50
C SER A 188 -34.39 -34.13 -20.71
N ARG A 189 -34.21 -34.32 -19.40
CA ARG A 189 -33.45 -33.41 -18.52
C ARG A 189 -31.96 -33.73 -18.46
N MET A 190 -31.51 -34.93 -18.88
CA MET A 190 -30.10 -35.30 -18.87
C MET A 190 -29.27 -34.25 -19.64
N PRO A 191 -28.41 -33.49 -18.96
CA PRO A 191 -27.72 -32.38 -19.60
C PRO A 191 -26.66 -32.93 -20.55
N THR A 192 -26.78 -32.63 -21.84
CA THR A 192 -25.69 -32.77 -22.83
C THR A 192 -24.74 -31.56 -22.77
N LYS A 193 -24.65 -30.91 -21.62
CA LYS A 193 -23.92 -29.64 -21.48
C LYS A 193 -22.42 -29.92 -21.48
N SER A 194 -21.69 -29.20 -22.32
CA SER A 194 -20.23 -29.15 -22.30
C SER A 194 -19.78 -27.81 -21.73
N LEU A 195 -18.70 -27.83 -20.94
CA LEU A 195 -18.04 -26.61 -20.51
C LEU A 195 -17.22 -26.06 -21.67
N GLN A 196 -17.47 -24.79 -22.04
CA GLN A 196 -16.67 -24.09 -23.03
C GLN A 196 -15.94 -22.93 -22.36
N PHE A 197 -14.62 -22.91 -22.49
CA PHE A 197 -13.81 -21.75 -22.13
C PHE A 197 -13.65 -20.83 -23.33
N ARG A 198 -13.85 -19.53 -23.14
CA ARG A 198 -13.58 -18.49 -24.14
C ARG A 198 -12.80 -17.37 -23.47
N LEU A 199 -11.73 -16.94 -24.10
CA LEU A 199 -10.99 -15.75 -23.66
C LEU A 199 -11.84 -14.51 -23.87
N SER A 200 -11.77 -13.57 -22.94
CA SER A 200 -12.44 -12.29 -23.09
C SER A 200 -11.69 -11.41 -24.08
N GLN A 201 -12.43 -10.58 -24.82
CA GLN A 201 -11.84 -9.65 -25.79
C GLN A 201 -10.74 -8.76 -25.18
N PRO A 202 -10.90 -8.21 -23.95
CA PRO A 202 -9.83 -7.41 -23.34
C PRO A 202 -8.53 -8.18 -23.10
N VAL A 203 -8.59 -9.47 -22.78
CA VAL A 203 -7.39 -10.30 -22.60
C VAL A 203 -6.68 -10.51 -23.93
N LEU A 204 -7.44 -10.80 -24.99
CA LEU A 204 -6.90 -10.90 -26.35
C LEU A 204 -6.24 -9.57 -26.76
N GLU A 205 -6.92 -8.44 -26.56
CA GLU A 205 -6.38 -7.12 -26.84
C GLU A 205 -5.13 -6.81 -26.00
N LEU A 206 -5.09 -7.20 -24.74
CA LEU A 206 -3.90 -7.04 -23.90
C LEU A 206 -2.71 -7.82 -24.50
N THR A 207 -2.93 -9.07 -24.91
CA THR A 207 -1.88 -9.91 -25.49
C THR A 207 -1.43 -9.45 -26.88
N GLU A 208 -2.32 -8.87 -27.67
CA GLU A 208 -2.02 -8.47 -29.06
C GLU A 208 -1.54 -7.01 -29.19
N ARG A 209 -2.09 -6.10 -28.37
CA ARG A 209 -1.86 -4.66 -28.50
C ARG A 209 -0.74 -4.12 -27.64
N VAL A 210 -0.40 -4.78 -26.52
CA VAL A 210 0.72 -4.33 -25.67
C VAL A 210 2.05 -4.78 -26.28
N LYS A 211 2.60 -3.92 -27.16
CA LYS A 211 3.91 -4.16 -27.81
C LYS A 211 5.09 -3.62 -27.03
N ALA A 212 4.86 -2.66 -26.13
CA ALA A 212 5.88 -2.05 -25.29
C ALA A 212 5.29 -1.64 -23.94
N ILE A 213 6.11 -1.66 -22.88
CA ILE A 213 5.71 -1.23 -21.52
C ILE A 213 5.77 0.30 -21.40
N GLY A 214 6.66 0.93 -22.16
CA GLY A 214 6.85 2.38 -22.19
C GLY A 214 7.98 2.75 -23.15
N GLU A 215 8.21 4.05 -23.30
CA GLU A 215 9.28 4.62 -24.12
C GLU A 215 10.23 5.40 -23.21
N VAL A 216 11.53 5.31 -23.47
CA VAL A 216 12.56 6.10 -22.79
C VAL A 216 13.21 7.00 -23.81
N SER A 217 13.04 8.31 -23.65
CA SER A 217 13.67 9.31 -24.49
C SER A 217 14.54 10.24 -23.65
N MET A 218 15.68 10.64 -24.21
CA MET A 218 16.48 11.72 -23.64
C MET A 218 15.93 13.04 -24.15
N GLN A 219 15.30 13.81 -23.28
CA GLN A 219 15.00 15.20 -23.57
C GLN A 219 16.25 16.01 -23.28
N LYS A 220 16.63 16.88 -24.23
CA LYS A 220 17.56 17.96 -23.88
C LYS A 220 16.88 18.77 -22.77
N PRO A 221 17.59 19.13 -21.69
CA PRO A 221 17.05 20.14 -20.78
C PRO A 221 16.64 21.32 -21.68
N PHE A 222 15.41 21.81 -21.53
CA PHE A 222 14.92 22.95 -22.28
C PHE A 222 16.04 24.00 -22.33
N ASP A 223 16.51 24.32 -23.53
CA ASP A 223 17.37 25.47 -23.74
C ASP A 223 16.52 26.67 -23.30
N GLU A 224 16.74 27.13 -22.07
CA GLU A 224 16.16 28.36 -21.57
C GLU A 224 16.69 29.49 -22.44
N PHE A 225 15.79 29.96 -23.33
CA PHE A 225 15.89 31.16 -24.14
C PHE A 225 17.08 31.19 -25.10
N ASP A 226 16.76 31.01 -26.38
CA ASP A 226 17.42 31.74 -27.46
C ASP A 226 17.26 33.25 -27.20
N ASP A 227 17.98 33.80 -26.23
CA ASP A 227 18.45 35.17 -26.32
C ASP A 227 19.47 35.12 -27.46
N GLU A 228 19.02 35.62 -28.61
CA GLU A 228 19.76 35.87 -29.84
C GLU A 228 21.28 35.81 -29.65
N GLU A 229 21.95 34.94 -30.41
CA GLU A 229 23.39 34.97 -30.62
C GLU A 229 23.83 36.40 -30.99
N GLN A 230 24.14 37.23 -30.00
CA GLN A 230 25.08 38.32 -30.18
C GLN A 230 26.43 37.64 -30.35
N GLU A 231 26.82 37.49 -31.62
CA GLU A 231 28.20 37.24 -32.01
C GLU A 231 29.12 38.09 -31.11
N LEU A 232 29.86 37.41 -30.23
CA LEU A 232 30.96 38.03 -29.49
C LEU A 232 32.06 38.36 -30.52
N ASP A 233 31.96 39.55 -31.09
CA ASP A 233 32.99 40.16 -31.92
C ASP A 233 34.24 40.40 -31.05
N PHE A 234 35.26 39.55 -31.23
CA PHE A 234 36.57 39.68 -30.60
C PHE A 234 37.45 40.75 -31.28
N SER A 235 36.86 41.86 -31.70
CA SER A 235 37.61 43.02 -32.17
C SER A 235 38.33 43.71 -31.00
N PRO A 236 39.64 44.00 -31.11
CA PRO A 236 40.39 44.66 -30.03
C PRO A 236 39.92 46.10 -29.83
N VAL A 237 39.42 46.40 -28.62
CA VAL A 237 39.01 47.75 -28.21
C VAL A 237 40.19 48.72 -28.27
N PRO A 238 40.10 49.86 -28.98
CA PRO A 238 41.11 50.90 -28.91
C PRO A 238 41.03 51.62 -27.57
N ALA A 239 42.17 51.80 -26.93
CA ALA A 239 42.29 52.62 -25.73
C ALA A 239 41.98 54.09 -26.05
N SER A 240 40.89 54.62 -25.50
CA SER A 240 40.75 56.06 -25.32
C SER A 240 40.10 56.39 -23.98
N PHE A 241 40.91 57.02 -23.14
CA PHE A 241 40.49 57.81 -21.99
C PHE A 241 39.37 58.77 -22.37
N ARG A 242 38.29 58.83 -21.58
CA ARG A 242 37.71 60.09 -21.12
C ARG A 242 36.79 59.91 -19.90
N SER A 243 37.17 60.64 -18.88
CA SER A 243 36.41 60.97 -17.67
C SER A 243 35.00 61.47 -17.98
N SER A 244 33.99 61.01 -17.23
CA SER A 244 32.79 61.78 -16.93
C SER A 244 32.11 61.31 -15.65
N VAL A 245 31.69 62.30 -14.88
CA VAL A 245 31.11 62.32 -13.54
C VAL A 245 29.62 62.02 -13.59
N VAL A 246 29.09 61.17 -12.71
CA VAL A 246 27.68 61.22 -12.22
C VAL A 246 27.55 60.51 -10.85
N PRO A 247 26.45 60.67 -10.08
CA PRO A 247 26.54 61.13 -8.70
C PRO A 247 26.06 60.12 -7.66
N VAL A 248 26.30 60.52 -6.42
CA VAL A 248 25.83 59.97 -5.14
C VAL A 248 24.40 59.44 -5.17
N THR A 249 24.22 58.17 -4.76
CA THR A 249 22.94 57.66 -4.22
C THR A 249 23.19 56.92 -2.91
N HIS A 250 22.27 57.13 -1.98
CA HIS A 250 22.32 56.76 -0.56
C HIS A 250 22.23 55.23 -0.31
N PRO A 251 22.76 54.74 0.83
CA PRO A 251 22.61 53.34 1.22
C PRO A 251 21.28 53.09 1.95
N VAL A 252 20.56 52.06 1.53
CA VAL A 252 19.44 51.46 2.29
C VAL A 252 20.00 50.28 3.11
N PRO A 253 19.66 50.16 4.40
CA PRO A 253 20.31 49.22 5.32
C PRO A 253 19.76 47.79 5.21
N LEU A 254 20.68 46.83 5.35
CA LEU A 254 20.40 45.41 5.61
C LEU A 254 19.79 45.22 7.02
N PRO A 255 18.79 44.35 7.21
CA PRO A 255 18.43 43.89 8.53
C PRO A 255 19.35 42.74 8.96
N ILE A 256 20.03 42.99 10.08
CA ILE A 256 20.72 42.04 10.93
C ILE A 256 19.67 41.13 11.59
N SER A 257 19.84 39.81 11.50
CA SER A 257 19.25 38.88 12.46
C SER A 257 20.38 38.14 13.18
N THR A 258 20.47 38.40 14.48
CA THR A 258 21.32 37.72 15.44
C THR A 258 20.77 36.32 15.77
N PRO A 259 21.64 35.38 16.17
CA PRO A 259 21.24 34.08 16.68
C PRO A 259 21.02 34.15 18.20
N LEU A 260 19.97 33.51 18.69
CA LEU A 260 19.82 33.22 20.13
C LEU A 260 19.65 31.72 20.33
N SER A 261 20.76 31.09 20.73
CA SER A 261 20.76 29.96 21.64
C SER A 261 20.49 30.45 23.06
N PHE A 262 19.83 29.66 23.92
CA PHE A 262 20.37 29.24 25.23
C PHE A 262 19.35 28.35 26.00
N THR A 263 19.84 27.16 26.33
CA THR A 263 19.73 26.39 27.59
C THR A 263 18.43 25.80 28.14
N ALA A 264 18.64 24.54 28.56
CA ALA A 264 17.90 23.67 29.44
C ALA A 264 17.97 24.09 30.94
N HIS A 265 17.27 23.27 31.76
CA HIS A 265 17.04 23.29 33.22
C HIS A 265 15.67 23.92 33.60
N ASP A 266 14.80 23.32 34.43
CA ASP A 266 14.97 22.25 35.41
C ASP A 266 13.67 21.48 35.73
N VAL A 267 13.93 20.31 36.31
CA VAL A 267 13.04 19.36 36.99
C VAL A 267 12.32 19.99 38.19
N TYR A 268 11.03 19.69 38.40
CA TYR A 268 10.49 19.42 39.74
C TYR A 268 9.24 18.53 39.70
N ALA A 269 9.25 17.55 40.59
CA ALA A 269 8.19 16.59 40.84
C ALA A 269 7.04 17.19 41.66
N GLY A 270 5.83 16.68 41.47
CA GLY A 270 4.67 16.98 42.32
C GLY A 270 3.57 15.93 42.16
N GLN A 271 3.44 15.08 43.17
CA GLN A 271 2.33 14.14 43.37
C GLN A 271 1.00 14.90 43.58
N GLY A 272 -0.15 14.28 43.25
CA GLY A 272 -1.43 14.76 43.78
C GLY A 272 -2.66 14.26 43.04
N LEU A 273 -3.46 13.46 43.74
CA LEU A 273 -4.74 12.87 43.34
C LEU A 273 -5.84 13.89 42.99
N SER A 274 -6.88 13.35 42.32
CA SER A 274 -8.32 13.58 42.57
C SER A 274 -9.13 14.32 41.50
N LYS A 275 -10.07 13.57 40.91
CA LYS A 275 -11.46 13.89 40.51
C LYS A 275 -11.78 15.35 40.16
N TYR A 276 -12.39 15.60 39.00
CA TYR A 276 -13.76 16.14 38.94
C TYR A 276 -14.37 16.08 37.52
N SER A 277 -15.70 16.01 37.57
CA SER A 277 -16.73 16.00 36.54
C SER A 277 -16.92 17.35 35.82
N SER A 278 -17.37 17.28 34.56
CA SER A 278 -18.27 18.20 33.81
C SER A 278 -17.94 19.72 33.81
N THR A 279 -17.89 20.41 32.67
CA THR A 279 -19.06 20.82 31.88
C THR A 279 -18.61 21.65 30.65
N ARG A 280 -19.48 21.64 29.63
CA ARG A 280 -19.65 22.57 28.48
C ARG A 280 -18.88 23.90 28.49
N VAL A 281 -18.46 24.34 27.29
CA VAL A 281 -18.97 25.56 26.57
C VAL A 281 -18.25 25.78 25.21
N LYS A 282 -19.08 25.94 24.15
CA LYS A 282 -19.03 26.84 22.96
C LYS A 282 -17.66 27.29 22.38
N ASN A 283 -17.39 27.36 21.07
CA ASN A 283 -18.10 28.07 20.00
C ASN A 283 -17.45 27.80 18.61
N LYS A 284 -18.29 27.89 17.55
CA LYS A 284 -18.10 28.48 16.20
C LYS A 284 -16.89 28.09 15.31
N TYR A 285 -17.16 27.63 14.08
CA TYR A 285 -17.28 28.43 12.83
C TYR A 285 -17.32 27.43 11.66
N GLY A 286 -18.52 27.17 11.10
CA GLY A 286 -18.69 26.34 9.90
C GLY A 286 -18.91 27.22 8.68
N ILE A 287 -17.97 27.17 7.74
CA ILE A 287 -18.07 27.82 6.43
C ILE A 287 -18.95 26.94 5.53
N HIS A 288 -20.06 27.53 5.04
CA HIS A 288 -20.88 26.94 3.98
C HIS A 288 -20.08 26.84 2.67
N VAL A 289 -19.99 25.65 2.09
CA VAL A 289 -19.72 25.48 0.66
C VAL A 289 -20.95 24.87 0.02
N SER A 290 -21.59 25.67 -0.82
CA SER A 290 -22.74 25.31 -1.64
C SER A 290 -22.35 24.36 -2.76
N ASN A 291 -23.12 23.29 -2.91
CA ASN A 291 -23.04 22.32 -4.00
C ASN A 291 -24.09 22.68 -5.07
N PRO A 292 -23.72 23.05 -6.31
CA PRO A 292 -24.70 23.43 -7.32
C PRO A 292 -24.71 22.42 -8.49
N TYR A 293 -25.48 21.35 -8.40
CA TYR A 293 -25.97 20.64 -9.60
C TYR A 293 -27.36 20.05 -9.35
N HIS A 294 -28.38 20.82 -9.75
CA HIS A 294 -29.74 20.33 -9.99
C HIS A 294 -29.78 19.61 -11.34
N SER A 295 -30.25 18.37 -11.31
CA SER A 295 -30.63 17.56 -12.46
C SER A 295 -31.94 18.06 -13.09
N VAL A 296 -31.99 18.08 -14.42
CA VAL A 296 -33.18 18.33 -15.22
C VAL A 296 -34.03 17.06 -15.27
N ASN A 297 -35.29 17.19 -14.88
CA ASN A 297 -36.35 16.19 -15.00
C ASN A 297 -36.75 15.98 -16.48
N ALA A 298 -36.96 14.73 -16.88
CA ALA A 298 -37.82 14.38 -18.00
C ALA A 298 -38.88 13.38 -17.51
N GLN A 299 -40.12 13.86 -17.46
CA GLN A 299 -41.32 13.11 -17.12
C GLN A 299 -41.71 12.18 -18.27
N PHE A 300 -42.14 10.96 -17.95
CA PHE A 300 -43.07 10.22 -18.79
C PHE A 300 -44.24 9.72 -17.93
N ASN A 301 -45.40 10.33 -18.20
CA ASN A 301 -46.72 9.88 -17.77
C ASN A 301 -47.10 8.62 -18.55
N THR A 302 -47.62 7.60 -17.85
CA THR A 302 -48.76 6.83 -18.36
C THR A 302 -49.66 6.41 -17.22
N SER A 303 -50.88 6.94 -17.28
CA SER A 303 -52.06 6.60 -16.51
C SER A 303 -52.64 5.24 -16.93
N ARG A 304 -53.24 4.51 -15.98
CA ARG A 304 -54.39 3.63 -16.23
C ARG A 304 -55.21 3.45 -14.94
N ASN A 305 -56.51 3.66 -15.09
CA ASN A 305 -57.52 3.68 -14.03
C ASN A 305 -58.15 2.29 -13.76
N LEU A 306 -58.77 2.21 -12.58
CA LEU A 306 -59.92 1.39 -12.11
C LEU A 306 -59.65 0.04 -11.42
N PRO A 307 -60.54 -0.44 -10.51
CA PRO A 307 -61.55 0.25 -9.68
C PRO A 307 -61.57 -0.14 -8.18
N ASN A 308 -62.33 0.67 -7.43
CA ASN A 308 -62.69 0.63 -6.00
C ASN A 308 -62.99 -0.75 -5.38
N GLY A 309 -62.47 -0.95 -4.16
CA GLY A 309 -62.98 -1.87 -3.15
C GLY A 309 -62.63 -1.37 -1.74
N ASN A 310 -63.63 -0.88 -1.01
CA ASN A 310 -63.55 -0.41 0.38
C ASN A 310 -63.21 -1.54 1.35
N VAL A 311 -62.12 -1.47 2.14
CA VAL A 311 -62.05 -2.05 3.50
C VAL A 311 -61.01 -1.33 4.39
N SER A 312 -61.51 -0.85 5.53
CA SER A 312 -60.92 -0.51 6.86
C SER A 312 -59.58 0.23 6.99
N TYR A 313 -59.66 1.37 7.67
CA TYR A 313 -58.58 2.07 8.35
C TYR A 313 -57.83 1.15 9.33
N ARG A 314 -56.53 0.95 9.07
CA ARG A 314 -55.55 0.55 10.07
C ARG A 314 -54.35 1.46 9.88
N THR A 315 -54.04 2.23 10.92
CA THR A 315 -52.87 3.13 11.00
C THR A 315 -51.59 2.33 10.86
N GLU A 316 -50.94 2.44 9.72
CA GLU A 316 -49.58 1.93 9.48
C GLU A 316 -48.58 2.99 9.92
N HIS A 317 -47.64 2.55 10.76
CA HIS A 317 -46.40 3.27 11.05
C HIS A 317 -45.61 3.43 9.75
N GLY A 318 -45.06 4.64 9.56
CA GLY A 318 -44.40 5.04 8.33
C GLY A 318 -43.30 4.09 7.89
N ASP A 319 -43.34 3.79 6.60
CA ASP A 319 -42.28 3.15 5.84
C ASP A 319 -40.98 3.96 5.97
N GLU A 320 -40.02 3.41 6.71
CA GLU A 320 -38.62 3.79 6.56
C GLU A 320 -38.18 3.41 5.15
N ALA A 321 -37.76 4.42 4.38
CA ALA A 321 -37.15 4.23 3.08
C ALA A 321 -35.97 3.27 3.19
N THR A 322 -36.13 2.05 2.68
CA THR A 322 -35.05 1.07 2.54
C THR A 322 -34.02 1.64 1.58
N ASP A 323 -32.86 2.02 2.12
CA ASP A 323 -31.69 2.44 1.37
C ASP A 323 -31.30 1.33 0.36
N PRO A 324 -31.31 1.61 -0.96
CA PRO A 324 -31.06 0.61 -2.01
C PRO A 324 -29.63 0.04 -2.02
N TYR A 325 -28.76 0.42 -1.08
CA TYR A 325 -27.41 -0.12 -0.93
C TYR A 325 -27.28 -1.33 0.02
N ASN A 326 -28.37 -1.80 0.64
CA ASN A 326 -28.34 -2.83 1.70
C ASN A 326 -28.73 -4.27 1.30
N ASP A 327 -28.95 -4.58 0.01
CA ASP A 327 -29.19 -5.96 -0.43
C ASP A 327 -27.87 -6.76 -0.53
N PHE A 328 -27.44 -7.32 0.61
CA PHE A 328 -26.20 -8.10 0.75
C PHE A 328 -26.38 -9.57 0.34
N GLU A 329 -26.33 -9.88 -0.95
CA GLU A 329 -26.06 -11.26 -1.42
C GLU A 329 -24.58 -11.62 -1.17
N GLY A 330 -24.28 -12.35 -0.09
CA GLY A 330 -22.94 -12.96 0.09
C GLY A 330 -22.45 -13.19 1.52
N VAL A 331 -23.12 -12.66 2.54
CA VAL A 331 -22.70 -12.85 3.93
C VAL A 331 -23.21 -14.20 4.46
N ARG A 332 -22.31 -15.18 4.60
CA ARG A 332 -22.63 -16.44 5.30
C ARG A 332 -22.51 -16.23 6.81
N ASP A 333 -23.66 -16.17 7.48
CA ASP A 333 -23.77 -16.20 8.95
C ASP A 333 -23.61 -17.63 9.48
N ASP A 334 -22.45 -18.25 9.23
CA ASP A 334 -22.07 -19.51 9.87
C ASP A 334 -21.26 -19.18 11.13
N PRO A 335 -21.89 -19.03 12.32
CA PRO A 335 -21.15 -18.70 13.54
C PRO A 335 -20.19 -19.83 13.89
N ILE A 336 -18.90 -19.52 13.95
CA ILE A 336 -17.94 -20.40 14.60
C ILE A 336 -18.16 -20.24 16.11
N VAL A 337 -18.80 -21.24 16.71
CA VAL A 337 -18.96 -21.32 18.17
C VAL A 337 -17.71 -21.98 18.73
N LEU A 338 -16.96 -21.23 19.54
CA LEU A 338 -15.77 -21.73 20.23
C LEU A 338 -16.19 -22.72 21.33
N SER A 339 -15.36 -23.74 21.57
CA SER A 339 -15.72 -24.93 22.34
C SER A 339 -16.38 -24.62 23.69
N ALA A 340 -17.47 -25.33 23.98
CA ALA A 340 -18.37 -25.14 25.11
C ALA A 340 -17.79 -25.54 26.49
N GLU A 341 -16.50 -25.87 26.59
CA GLU A 341 -15.89 -26.29 27.86
C GLU A 341 -15.59 -25.10 28.79
N HIS A 342 -15.52 -23.88 28.27
CA HIS A 342 -15.28 -22.69 29.08
C HIS A 342 -16.54 -22.27 29.84
N SER A 343 -16.40 -22.01 31.14
CA SER A 343 -17.52 -21.70 32.05
C SER A 343 -18.10 -20.27 31.88
N GLY A 344 -18.09 -19.71 30.67
CA GLY A 344 -18.64 -18.39 30.39
C GLY A 344 -18.33 -17.86 28.99
N PRO A 345 -18.82 -16.65 28.64
CA PRO A 345 -18.64 -16.08 27.32
C PRO A 345 -17.18 -15.71 27.05
N CYS A 346 -16.68 -16.01 25.86
CA CYS A 346 -15.33 -15.70 25.38
C CYS A 346 -15.12 -14.19 25.22
N ASN A 347 -13.86 -13.71 25.32
CA ASN A 347 -13.49 -12.33 24.99
C ASN A 347 -12.47 -12.34 23.84
N LEU A 348 -13.00 -12.45 22.62
CA LEU A 348 -12.19 -12.55 21.39
C LEU A 348 -11.63 -11.19 21.01
N THR A 349 -10.33 -11.01 21.16
CA THR A 349 -9.65 -9.70 21.02
C THR A 349 -8.70 -9.63 19.84
N GLY A 350 -8.36 -10.76 19.23
CA GLY A 350 -7.49 -10.82 18.06
C GLY A 350 -7.80 -12.08 17.23
N ILE A 351 -7.62 -11.97 15.91
CA ILE A 351 -7.85 -13.06 14.96
C ILE A 351 -6.81 -13.00 13.84
N ALA A 352 -6.27 -14.16 13.44
CA ALA A 352 -5.37 -14.29 12.31
C ALA A 352 -5.77 -15.47 11.43
N ALA A 353 -5.82 -15.24 10.12
CA ALA A 353 -5.95 -16.29 9.12
C ALA A 353 -4.56 -16.69 8.60
N LEU A 354 -4.34 -17.99 8.43
CA LEU A 354 -3.14 -18.55 7.82
C LEU A 354 -3.48 -19.08 6.43
N SER A 355 -2.51 -19.04 5.52
CA SER A 355 -2.66 -19.57 4.15
C SER A 355 -2.99 -21.07 4.11
N SER A 356 -2.64 -21.82 5.15
CA SER A 356 -3.07 -23.21 5.35
C SER A 356 -4.59 -23.38 5.55
N GLY A 357 -5.36 -22.29 5.60
CA GLY A 357 -6.79 -22.28 5.92
C GLY A 357 -7.08 -22.51 7.40
N ARG A 358 -6.07 -22.31 8.24
CA ARG A 358 -6.18 -22.33 9.70
C ARG A 358 -6.47 -20.93 10.22
N ILE A 359 -7.21 -20.86 11.32
CA ILE A 359 -7.59 -19.62 11.98
C ILE A 359 -7.06 -19.71 13.40
N VAL A 360 -6.39 -18.67 13.88
CA VAL A 360 -5.94 -18.57 15.27
C VAL A 360 -6.61 -17.37 15.92
N VAL A 361 -7.16 -17.56 17.12
CA VAL A 361 -7.96 -16.53 17.80
C VAL A 361 -7.47 -16.36 19.23
N CYS A 362 -7.38 -15.11 19.68
CA CYS A 362 -7.07 -14.75 21.06
C CYS A 362 -8.34 -14.67 21.90
N ASP A 363 -8.44 -15.45 22.97
CA ASP A 363 -9.43 -15.26 24.03
C ASP A 363 -8.76 -14.65 25.26
N SER A 364 -8.93 -13.34 25.40
CA SER A 364 -8.34 -12.57 26.49
C SER A 364 -8.93 -12.92 27.86
N LYS A 365 -10.17 -13.41 27.93
CA LYS A 365 -10.83 -13.73 29.19
C LYS A 365 -10.39 -15.10 29.71
N HIS A 366 -10.36 -16.10 28.83
CA HIS A 366 -9.89 -17.45 29.18
C HIS A 366 -8.36 -17.57 29.12
N LYS A 367 -7.67 -16.47 28.79
CA LYS A 367 -6.21 -16.38 28.71
C LYS A 367 -5.63 -17.43 27.77
N CYS A 368 -6.27 -17.67 26.63
CA CYS A 368 -5.81 -18.68 25.69
C CYS A 368 -5.76 -18.17 24.25
N ILE A 369 -5.03 -18.89 23.41
CA ILE A 369 -5.23 -18.85 21.95
C ILE A 369 -5.77 -20.21 21.50
N GLN A 370 -6.68 -20.17 20.54
CA GLN A 370 -7.31 -21.36 19.98
C GLN A 370 -6.95 -21.48 18.49
N LEU A 371 -6.51 -22.66 18.09
CA LEU A 371 -6.32 -23.03 16.69
C LEU A 371 -7.60 -23.69 16.18
N ILE A 372 -8.17 -23.15 15.12
CA ILE A 372 -9.46 -23.55 14.59
C ILE A 372 -9.32 -23.82 13.09
N ASN A 373 -10.11 -24.77 12.58
CA ASN A 373 -10.27 -24.92 11.14
C ASN A 373 -11.52 -24.20 10.62
N ARG A 374 -11.67 -24.12 9.30
CA ARG A 374 -12.86 -23.52 8.65
C ARG A 374 -14.18 -24.25 8.91
N ARG A 375 -14.14 -25.45 9.50
CA ARG A 375 -15.32 -26.21 9.93
C ARG A 375 -15.71 -25.91 11.38
N SER A 376 -15.12 -24.87 11.98
CA SER A 376 -15.36 -24.48 13.37
C SER A 376 -14.85 -25.48 14.40
N GLU A 377 -13.99 -26.43 14.01
CA GLU A 377 -13.42 -27.39 14.94
C GLU A 377 -12.19 -26.76 15.61
N VAL A 378 -12.20 -26.71 16.95
CA VAL A 378 -11.01 -26.38 17.75
C VAL A 378 -10.04 -27.55 17.66
N LEU A 379 -8.86 -27.30 17.12
CA LEU A 379 -7.82 -28.29 16.91
C LEU A 379 -6.81 -28.34 18.06
N ASP A 380 -6.52 -27.18 18.64
CA ASP A 380 -5.60 -27.03 19.76
C ASP A 380 -5.90 -25.76 20.57
N GLU A 381 -5.49 -25.74 21.82
CA GLU A 381 -5.62 -24.60 22.73
C GLU A 381 -4.35 -24.43 23.56
N LEU A 382 -3.79 -23.22 23.58
CA LEU A 382 -2.70 -22.85 24.49
C LEU A 382 -3.21 -21.87 25.53
N VAL A 383 -3.14 -22.28 26.81
CA VAL A 383 -3.55 -21.47 27.96
C VAL A 383 -2.32 -20.79 28.58
N PHE A 384 -2.47 -19.50 28.89
CA PHE A 384 -1.44 -18.63 29.42
C PHE A 384 -1.77 -18.16 30.83
N HIS A 385 -0.74 -17.71 31.55
CA HIS A 385 -0.91 -17.03 32.83
C HIS A 385 -1.39 -15.58 32.68
N TYR A 386 -1.21 -14.99 31.50
CA TYR A 386 -1.46 -13.59 31.17
C TYR A 386 -2.47 -13.48 30.02
N LYS A 387 -3.08 -12.30 29.86
CA LYS A 387 -4.12 -12.08 28.86
C LYS A 387 -3.53 -11.82 27.47
N PRO A 388 -3.78 -12.67 26.46
CA PRO A 388 -3.50 -12.31 25.08
C PRO A 388 -4.37 -11.13 24.69
N CYS A 389 -3.81 -10.24 23.86
CA CYS A 389 -4.47 -9.03 23.38
C CYS A 389 -4.78 -9.16 21.90
N ASP A 390 -3.75 -9.27 21.07
CA ASP A 390 -3.87 -9.27 19.61
C ASP A 390 -2.91 -10.29 18.98
N ILE A 391 -3.16 -10.68 17.74
CA ILE A 391 -2.42 -11.70 16.99
C ILE A 391 -2.24 -11.31 15.52
N ALA A 392 -1.05 -11.56 14.98
CA ALA A 392 -0.76 -11.37 13.57
C ALA A 392 -0.14 -12.63 12.95
N SER A 393 -0.43 -12.84 11.67
CA SER A 393 0.23 -13.88 10.86
C SER A 393 1.64 -13.43 10.46
N ILE A 394 2.62 -14.34 10.59
CA ILE A 394 4.02 -14.14 10.18
C ILE A 394 4.29 -14.84 8.85
N SER A 395 3.81 -16.08 8.73
CA SER A 395 4.04 -17.00 7.61
C SER A 395 2.84 -17.97 7.52
N ASP A 396 2.91 -18.91 6.58
CA ASP A 396 1.90 -19.95 6.39
C ASP A 396 1.63 -20.81 7.64
N ASP A 397 2.64 -20.88 8.52
CA ASP A 397 2.74 -21.73 9.70
C ASP A 397 3.18 -20.95 10.94
N GLY A 398 3.09 -19.61 10.94
CA GLY A 398 3.65 -18.78 12.00
C GLY A 398 2.70 -17.68 12.43
N VAL A 399 2.52 -17.52 13.74
CA VAL A 399 1.77 -16.42 14.34
C VAL A 399 2.56 -15.74 15.44
N VAL A 400 2.29 -14.46 15.65
CA VAL A 400 2.84 -13.68 16.76
C VAL A 400 1.72 -13.13 17.63
N VAL A 401 1.86 -13.25 18.94
CA VAL A 401 0.84 -12.87 19.92
C VAL A 401 1.39 -11.79 20.83
N SER A 402 0.55 -10.78 21.08
CA SER A 402 0.81 -9.70 22.03
C SER A 402 0.04 -9.89 23.33
N PHE A 403 0.54 -9.32 24.42
CA PHE A 403 -0.04 -9.48 25.75
C PHE A 403 -0.22 -8.14 26.47
N VAL A 404 -1.33 -7.99 27.20
CA VAL A 404 -1.70 -6.74 27.90
C VAL A 404 -0.81 -6.46 29.12
N GLU A 405 -0.17 -7.47 29.67
CA GLU A 405 0.54 -7.37 30.95
C GLU A 405 2.06 -7.61 30.81
N LYS A 406 2.54 -7.81 29.58
CA LYS A 406 3.94 -8.19 29.31
C LYS A 406 4.60 -7.24 28.33
N ASP A 407 5.91 -7.12 28.52
CA ASP A 407 6.83 -6.32 27.71
C ASP A 407 7.49 -7.12 26.58
N PHE A 408 6.96 -8.32 26.27
CA PHE A 408 7.37 -9.16 25.17
C PHE A 408 6.17 -9.56 24.30
N ILE A 409 6.48 -10.01 23.09
CA ILE A 409 5.56 -10.72 22.20
C ILE A 409 6.06 -12.15 22.03
N SER A 410 5.16 -13.10 21.80
CA SER A 410 5.54 -14.52 21.65
C SER A 410 5.25 -15.00 20.24
N VAL A 411 6.22 -15.67 19.64
CA VAL A 411 6.11 -16.29 18.31
C VAL A 411 5.76 -17.77 18.50
N TYR A 412 4.75 -18.23 17.76
CA TYR A 412 4.30 -19.62 17.75
C TYR A 412 4.35 -20.16 16.32
N SER A 413 4.73 -21.43 16.17
CA SER A 413 4.46 -22.18 14.94
C SER A 413 3.12 -22.88 15.02
N VAL A 414 2.48 -23.00 13.88
CA VAL A 414 1.17 -23.62 13.68
C VAL A 414 1.34 -24.79 12.73
N SER A 415 1.18 -26.00 13.27
CA SER A 415 1.12 -27.22 12.48
C SER A 415 -0.33 -27.54 12.10
N THR A 416 -0.56 -28.68 11.44
CA THR A 416 -1.90 -29.11 11.05
C THR A 416 -2.88 -29.19 12.22
N ARG A 417 -2.42 -29.49 13.45
CA ARG A 417 -3.27 -29.71 14.62
C ARG A 417 -2.68 -29.21 15.94
N ALA A 418 -1.57 -28.49 15.93
CA ALA A 418 -0.92 -28.07 17.17
C ALA A 418 -0.25 -26.70 17.02
N LEU A 419 -0.31 -25.93 18.10
CA LEU A 419 0.44 -24.71 18.32
C LEU A 419 1.69 -25.04 19.13
N SER A 420 2.82 -24.45 18.78
CA SER A 420 4.06 -24.65 19.53
C SER A 420 4.80 -23.33 19.69
N HIS A 421 5.14 -22.99 20.93
CA HIS A 421 5.95 -21.81 21.23
C HIS A 421 7.32 -21.94 20.57
N LYS A 422 7.78 -20.86 19.93
CA LYS A 422 9.10 -20.79 19.30
C LYS A 422 10.06 -19.94 20.11
N ARG A 423 9.64 -18.72 20.46
CA ARG A 423 10.47 -17.76 21.19
C ARG A 423 9.65 -16.56 21.64
N ASP A 424 10.21 -15.85 22.61
CA ASP A 424 9.75 -14.53 23.01
C ASP A 424 10.68 -13.45 22.46
N VAL A 425 10.09 -12.32 22.07
CA VAL A 425 10.80 -11.13 21.60
C VAL A 425 10.52 -10.00 22.57
N SER A 426 11.54 -9.54 23.28
CA SER A 426 11.40 -8.41 24.19
C SER A 426 11.18 -7.13 23.40
N ILE A 427 10.15 -6.38 23.77
CA ILE A 427 9.78 -5.11 23.15
C ILE A 427 10.30 -3.92 23.98
N SER A 428 10.93 -4.17 25.14
CA SER A 428 11.54 -3.22 26.10
C SER A 428 10.61 -2.11 26.59
N GLY A 429 10.70 -1.69 27.86
CA GLY A 429 9.88 -0.61 28.41
C GLY A 429 8.62 -1.08 29.15
N ARG A 430 7.95 -0.15 29.84
CA ARG A 430 6.80 -0.46 30.71
C ARG A 430 5.49 -0.33 29.95
N GLY A 431 4.62 -1.32 30.11
CA GLY A 431 3.25 -1.29 29.59
C GLY A 431 2.96 -2.48 28.67
N GLY A 432 1.69 -2.89 28.67
CA GLY A 432 1.17 -3.89 27.76
C GLY A 432 1.20 -3.48 26.31
N SER A 433 1.14 -4.48 25.44
CA SER A 433 0.94 -4.28 24.01
C SER A 433 -0.54 -4.47 23.68
N TYR A 434 -1.12 -3.53 22.92
CA TYR A 434 -2.53 -3.54 22.54
C TYR A 434 -2.80 -4.19 21.20
N SER A 435 -1.85 -4.07 20.28
CA SER A 435 -1.99 -4.53 18.92
C SER A 435 -0.63 -4.89 18.33
N ILE A 436 -0.64 -5.80 17.37
CA ILE A 436 0.55 -6.25 16.67
C ILE A 436 0.28 -6.41 15.18
N ALA A 437 1.24 -5.98 14.37
CA ALA A 437 1.25 -6.24 12.94
C ALA A 437 2.63 -6.78 12.54
N PHE A 438 2.66 -7.61 11.50
CA PHE A 438 3.89 -8.14 10.93
C PHE A 438 3.96 -7.83 9.44
N CYS A 439 5.12 -7.39 8.98
CA CYS A 439 5.40 -7.23 7.55
C CYS A 439 6.91 -7.15 7.30
N LYS A 440 7.41 -7.80 6.23
CA LYS A 440 8.81 -7.76 5.78
C LYS A 440 9.82 -7.91 6.91
N ASP A 441 9.69 -8.99 7.67
CA ASP A 441 10.60 -9.32 8.76
C ASP A 441 10.63 -8.30 9.90
N LYS A 442 9.58 -7.46 10.04
CA LYS A 442 9.43 -6.52 11.13
C LYS A 442 8.11 -6.76 11.87
N PHE A 443 8.17 -6.68 13.18
CA PHE A 443 7.00 -6.53 14.04
C PHE A 443 6.78 -5.03 14.30
N ALA A 444 5.57 -4.55 14.05
CA ALA A 444 5.10 -3.31 14.64
C ALA A 444 4.25 -3.68 15.86
N VAL A 445 4.64 -3.17 17.03
CA VAL A 445 3.96 -3.45 18.30
C VAL A 445 3.42 -2.15 18.86
N CYS A 446 2.10 -2.05 18.94
CA CYS A 446 1.42 -0.87 19.42
C CYS A 446 1.23 -0.92 20.93
N ARG A 447 1.56 0.18 21.59
CA ARG A 447 1.45 0.39 23.04
C ARG A 447 0.81 1.74 23.30
N ARG A 448 0.59 2.05 24.58
CA ARG A 448 0.07 3.36 24.96
C ARG A 448 1.10 4.45 24.62
N GLY A 449 0.79 5.29 23.65
CA GLY A 449 1.60 6.45 23.28
C GLY A 449 2.72 6.16 22.28
N GLU A 450 2.98 4.90 21.93
CA GLU A 450 4.07 4.55 21.02
C GLU A 450 3.79 3.30 20.17
N ILE A 451 4.41 3.23 19.00
CA ILE A 451 4.54 2.02 18.17
C ILE A 451 6.03 1.68 18.11
N LYS A 452 6.39 0.47 18.50
CA LYS A 452 7.76 -0.03 18.38
C LYS A 452 7.90 -0.89 17.14
N LEU A 453 8.86 -0.55 16.29
CA LEU A 453 9.28 -1.37 15.17
C LEU A 453 10.44 -2.25 15.64
N VAL A 454 10.27 -3.56 15.55
CA VAL A 454 11.24 -4.54 16.05
C VAL A 454 11.57 -5.53 14.94
N SER A 455 12.85 -5.83 14.77
CA SER A 455 13.34 -6.84 13.85
C SER A 455 12.79 -8.20 14.26
N SER A 456 12.12 -8.87 13.34
CA SER A 456 11.64 -10.21 13.61
C SER A 456 12.81 -11.18 13.75
N TYR A 457 13.92 -11.01 13.04
CA TYR A 457 15.01 -11.98 13.08
C TYR A 457 15.66 -12.08 14.46
N ASP A 458 16.10 -10.95 15.01
CA ASP A 458 16.90 -10.89 16.25
C ASP A 458 16.21 -10.16 17.40
N GLY A 459 14.98 -9.67 17.20
CA GLY A 459 14.25 -8.95 18.24
C GLY A 459 14.79 -7.56 18.56
N LYS A 460 15.70 -7.03 17.74
CA LYS A 460 16.26 -5.69 17.99
C LYS A 460 15.26 -4.59 17.65
N LEU A 461 15.21 -3.59 18.51
CA LEU A 461 14.47 -2.36 18.25
C LEU A 461 15.05 -1.65 17.01
N ILE A 462 14.20 -1.39 16.02
CA ILE A 462 14.51 -0.66 14.80
C ILE A 462 14.18 0.82 15.01
N ASP A 463 12.96 1.11 15.47
CA ASP A 463 12.48 2.48 15.67
C ASP A 463 11.35 2.54 16.72
N THR A 464 11.07 3.73 17.23
CA THR A 464 9.94 4.02 18.13
C THR A 464 9.21 5.26 17.62
N ILE A 465 7.95 5.07 17.22
CA ILE A 465 7.08 6.11 16.71
C ILE A 465 6.17 6.56 17.86
N GLN A 466 6.21 7.84 18.21
CA GLN A 466 5.26 8.41 19.18
C GLN A 466 3.89 8.59 18.52
N ILE A 467 2.82 8.22 19.23
CA ILE A 467 1.43 8.30 18.75
C ILE A 467 0.52 8.91 19.80
N GLU A 468 -0.49 9.65 19.34
CA GLU A 468 -1.54 10.21 20.18
C GLU A 468 -2.87 9.51 19.86
N ALA A 469 -3.01 8.28 20.35
CA ALA A 469 -4.22 7.47 20.14
C ALA A 469 -4.62 6.72 21.41
N HIS A 470 -5.93 6.53 21.58
CA HIS A 470 -6.52 5.85 22.72
C HIS A 470 -7.10 4.50 22.30
N PHE A 471 -6.66 3.43 22.97
CA PHE A 471 -6.91 2.04 22.57
C PHE A 471 -6.54 1.73 21.12
N PRO A 472 -5.29 2.02 20.72
CA PRO A 472 -4.90 1.91 19.33
C PRO A 472 -4.80 0.46 18.83
N GLN A 473 -5.31 0.22 17.63
CA GLN A 473 -4.96 -0.96 16.82
C GLN A 473 -4.14 -0.56 15.60
N ILE A 474 -3.32 -1.48 15.10
CA ILE A 474 -2.46 -1.23 13.95
C ILE A 474 -2.58 -2.31 12.89
N ALA A 475 -2.36 -1.90 11.65
CA ALA A 475 -2.11 -2.80 10.53
C ALA A 475 -0.96 -2.25 9.67
N MET A 476 -0.30 -3.11 8.90
CA MET A 476 0.78 -2.71 8.00
C MET A 476 0.44 -3.08 6.56
N SER A 477 0.83 -2.24 5.61
CA SER A 477 0.80 -2.62 4.18
C SER A 477 1.77 -3.76 3.90
N ASP A 478 1.51 -4.61 2.89
CA ASP A 478 2.41 -5.68 2.41
C ASP A 478 3.84 -5.21 2.12
N GLY A 479 4.00 -3.92 1.83
CA GLY A 479 5.28 -3.29 1.57
C GLY A 479 6.07 -2.88 2.82
N GLY A 480 5.47 -2.93 4.02
CA GLY A 480 5.99 -2.38 5.28
C GLY A 480 6.01 -0.84 5.35
N SER A 481 5.84 -0.16 4.20
CA SER A 481 6.04 1.29 4.06
C SER A 481 4.92 2.19 4.61
N LYS A 482 3.80 1.59 5.01
CA LYS A 482 2.64 2.27 5.58
C LYS A 482 2.20 1.51 6.83
N ILE A 483 1.95 2.26 7.89
CA ILE A 483 1.35 1.82 9.13
C ILE A 483 0.00 2.51 9.22
N TYR A 484 -1.05 1.74 9.45
CA TYR A 484 -2.40 2.22 9.70
C TYR A 484 -2.66 2.12 11.19
N LEU A 485 -3.19 3.18 11.77
CA LEU A 485 -3.45 3.29 13.20
C LEU A 485 -4.92 3.65 13.39
N SER A 486 -5.67 2.86 14.15
CA SER A 486 -7.00 3.24 14.60
C SER A 486 -6.89 3.96 15.94
N ASP A 487 -7.72 4.98 16.13
CA ASP A 487 -7.89 5.69 17.38
C ASP A 487 -9.35 5.54 17.80
N PHE A 488 -9.61 4.58 18.69
CA PHE A 488 -10.98 4.20 19.08
C PHE A 488 -11.74 5.39 19.67
N VAL A 489 -11.11 6.14 20.58
CA VAL A 489 -11.75 7.30 21.22
C VAL A 489 -11.74 8.53 20.32
N GLY A 490 -10.67 8.71 19.54
CA GLY A 490 -10.58 9.83 18.59
C GLY A 490 -11.46 9.67 17.35
N GLY A 491 -12.02 8.48 17.12
CA GLY A 491 -12.91 8.20 16.00
C GLY A 491 -12.26 8.41 14.62
N ARG A 492 -10.99 8.03 14.51
CA ARG A 492 -10.19 8.26 13.30
C ARG A 492 -9.26 7.10 12.98
N VAL A 493 -8.86 7.02 11.72
CA VAL A 493 -7.83 6.12 11.22
C VAL A 493 -6.75 6.94 10.53
N THR A 494 -5.52 6.81 10.98
CA THR A 494 -4.36 7.54 10.46
C THR A 494 -3.45 6.59 9.69
N CYS A 495 -3.03 7.00 8.50
CA CYS A 495 -1.98 6.32 7.74
C CYS A 495 -0.68 7.11 7.88
N MET A 496 0.40 6.44 8.27
CA MET A 496 1.72 7.02 8.45
C MET A 496 2.80 6.17 7.78
N ASN A 497 4.00 6.73 7.62
CA ASN A 497 5.19 5.95 7.23
C ASN A 497 5.93 5.39 8.47
N GLU A 498 7.02 4.65 8.23
CA GLU A 498 7.85 4.07 9.30
C GLU A 498 8.52 5.15 10.19
N GLN A 499 8.61 6.40 9.74
CA GLN A 499 9.12 7.53 10.52
C GLN A 499 8.03 8.26 11.33
N GLY A 500 6.81 7.73 11.36
CA GLY A 500 5.67 8.35 12.05
C GLY A 500 5.07 9.57 11.34
N ARG A 501 5.49 9.87 10.10
CA ARG A 501 4.91 10.99 9.34
C ARG A 501 3.56 10.59 8.78
N THR A 502 2.51 11.30 9.18
CA THR A 502 1.16 11.16 8.65
C THR A 502 1.13 11.43 7.15
N LYS A 503 0.46 10.54 6.41
CA LYS A 503 0.19 10.64 4.97
C LYS A 503 -1.24 11.09 4.71
N TRP A 504 -2.19 10.53 5.44
CA TRP A 504 -3.60 10.89 5.38
C TRP A 504 -4.30 10.45 6.67
N GLU A 505 -5.44 11.05 6.94
CA GLU A 505 -6.34 10.69 8.04
C GLU A 505 -7.76 10.54 7.51
N TYR A 506 -8.50 9.62 8.09
CA TYR A 506 -9.91 9.41 7.84
C TYR A 506 -10.67 9.48 9.15
N SER A 507 -11.71 10.30 9.18
CA SER A 507 -12.59 10.45 10.33
C SER A 507 -14.01 10.66 9.83
N GLN A 508 -14.97 10.12 10.56
CA GLN A 508 -16.39 10.27 10.28
C GLN A 508 -17.12 10.45 11.62
N GLU A 509 -18.28 11.11 11.58
CA GLU A 509 -19.12 11.20 12.76
C GLU A 509 -19.47 9.79 13.26
N ASN A 510 -19.30 9.57 14.57
CA ASN A 510 -19.60 8.31 15.25
C ASN A 510 -18.75 7.09 14.85
N LEU A 511 -17.63 7.28 14.12
CA LEU A 511 -16.69 6.18 13.87
C LEU A 511 -16.00 5.77 15.19
N GLU A 512 -16.01 4.47 15.52
CA GLU A 512 -15.33 3.90 16.69
C GLU A 512 -14.47 2.71 16.24
N PRO A 513 -13.34 2.99 15.56
CA PRO A 513 -12.58 1.96 14.84
C PRO A 513 -11.85 1.06 15.84
N CYS A 514 -12.25 -0.20 15.92
CA CYS A 514 -11.73 -1.15 16.91
C CYS A 514 -10.68 -2.10 16.38
N SER A 515 -10.58 -2.34 15.07
CA SER A 515 -9.58 -3.24 14.49
C SER A 515 -9.34 -2.92 13.03
N LEU A 516 -8.12 -3.20 12.56
CA LEU A 516 -7.69 -2.94 11.20
C LEU A 516 -7.16 -4.22 10.56
N ALA A 517 -7.44 -4.42 9.27
CA ALA A 517 -6.79 -5.42 8.45
C ALA A 517 -6.43 -4.83 7.10
N VAL A 518 -5.35 -5.30 6.50
CA VAL A 518 -4.91 -4.85 5.17
C VAL A 518 -4.73 -6.07 4.30
N ASP A 519 -5.23 -5.97 3.07
CA ASP A 519 -4.93 -6.93 2.02
C ASP A 519 -4.77 -6.19 0.69
N LEU A 520 -3.65 -6.46 0.00
CA LEU A 520 -3.29 -5.84 -1.27
C LEU A 520 -3.31 -4.30 -1.22
N ASN A 521 -4.37 -3.70 -1.76
CA ASN A 521 -4.57 -2.25 -1.86
C ASN A 521 -5.81 -1.78 -1.08
N GLN A 522 -6.37 -2.63 -0.23
CA GLN A 522 -7.54 -2.35 0.57
C GLN A 522 -7.19 -2.38 2.06
N LEU A 523 -7.76 -1.42 2.79
CA LEU A 523 -7.75 -1.33 4.23
C LEU A 523 -9.18 -1.60 4.70
N PHE A 524 -9.32 -2.57 5.59
CA PHE A 524 -10.58 -2.92 6.23
C PHE A 524 -10.56 -2.39 7.65
N ILE A 525 -11.58 -1.62 8.00
CA ILE A 525 -11.74 -1.00 9.31
C ILE A 525 -12.99 -1.58 9.93
N ALA A 526 -12.84 -2.34 11.01
CA ALA A 526 -13.97 -2.76 11.82
C ALA A 526 -14.34 -1.65 12.81
N ASP A 527 -15.63 -1.32 12.85
CA ASP A 527 -16.22 -0.37 13.78
C ASP A 527 -17.03 -1.13 14.85
N VAL A 528 -16.95 -0.69 16.11
CA VAL A 528 -17.65 -1.36 17.23
C VAL A 528 -19.16 -1.38 17.02
N LYS A 529 -19.71 -0.49 16.20
CA LYS A 529 -21.16 -0.41 15.91
C LYS A 529 -21.62 -1.39 14.83
N GLY A 530 -20.75 -2.28 14.37
CA GLY A 530 -21.11 -3.30 13.38
C GLY A 530 -20.75 -2.93 11.94
N ALA A 531 -20.29 -1.70 11.68
CA ALA A 531 -19.88 -1.31 10.33
C ALA A 531 -18.48 -1.84 9.99
N ILE A 532 -18.26 -2.19 8.72
CA ILE A 532 -16.95 -2.46 8.16
C ILE A 532 -16.71 -1.50 7.01
N PHE A 533 -15.71 -0.63 7.14
CA PHE A 533 -15.33 0.30 6.09
C PHE A 533 -14.21 -0.32 5.26
N ILE A 534 -14.41 -0.36 3.94
CA ILE A 534 -13.42 -0.81 2.97
C ILE A 534 -12.87 0.43 2.29
N MET A 535 -11.62 0.75 2.58
CA MET A 535 -10.91 1.90 2.05
C MET A 535 -9.78 1.48 1.14
N SER A 536 -9.41 2.31 0.18
CA SER A 536 -8.12 2.15 -0.49
C SER A 536 -6.98 2.47 0.48
N THR A 537 -5.80 1.93 0.24
CA THR A 537 -4.57 2.27 0.98
C THR A 537 -4.13 3.74 0.82
N TYR A 538 -4.88 4.54 0.06
CA TYR A 538 -4.71 5.98 -0.15
C TYR A 538 -5.75 6.85 0.58
N GLY A 539 -6.62 6.26 1.40
CA GLY A 539 -7.58 7.01 2.23
C GLY A 539 -8.91 7.32 1.55
N ILE A 540 -9.22 6.65 0.42
CA ILE A 540 -10.51 6.79 -0.27
C ILE A 540 -11.44 5.68 0.22
N LEU A 541 -12.60 6.03 0.79
CA LEU A 541 -13.66 5.07 1.12
C LEU A 541 -14.24 4.48 -0.17
N MET A 542 -14.21 3.15 -0.30
CA MET A 542 -14.70 2.43 -1.48
C MET A 542 -16.07 1.80 -1.22
N ARG A 543 -16.27 1.21 -0.04
CA ARG A 543 -17.51 0.52 0.34
C ARG A 543 -17.67 0.52 1.86
N GLN A 544 -18.91 0.41 2.32
CA GLN A 544 -19.26 0.13 3.71
C GLN A 544 -20.14 -1.12 3.74
N LEU A 545 -19.88 -2.02 4.70
CA LEU A 545 -20.70 -3.18 4.98
C LEU A 545 -21.31 -3.02 6.37
N GLN A 546 -22.52 -3.53 6.58
CA GLN A 546 -23.15 -3.56 7.90
C GLN A 546 -23.24 -5.00 8.42
N CYS A 547 -22.70 -5.22 9.61
CA CYS A 547 -22.84 -6.44 10.39
C CYS A 547 -23.78 -6.19 11.58
N GLN A 548 -24.38 -7.26 12.08
CA GLN A 548 -25.06 -7.22 13.36
C GLN A 548 -24.03 -7.22 14.51
N GLY A 549 -24.43 -6.80 15.70
CA GLY A 549 -23.59 -6.90 16.91
C GLY A 549 -22.37 -5.99 16.96
N HIS A 550 -21.56 -6.17 17.99
CA HIS A 550 -20.35 -5.37 18.22
C HIS A 550 -19.12 -6.10 17.68
N LEU A 551 -18.39 -5.46 16.76
CA LEU A 551 -17.14 -6.01 16.22
C LEU A 551 -15.98 -5.74 17.19
N HIS A 552 -15.03 -6.68 17.27
CA HIS A 552 -13.84 -6.57 18.13
C HIS A 552 -12.54 -6.71 17.36
N ALA A 553 -12.43 -7.67 16.45
CA ALA A 553 -11.23 -7.94 15.67
C ALA A 553 -11.62 -8.29 14.23
N ILE A 554 -10.75 -7.93 13.27
CA ILE A 554 -10.90 -8.25 11.85
C ILE A 554 -9.57 -8.76 11.31
N CYS A 555 -9.61 -9.77 10.45
CA CYS A 555 -8.50 -10.14 9.59
C CYS A 555 -8.99 -10.54 8.19
N VAL A 556 -8.07 -10.54 7.23
CA VAL A 556 -8.33 -11.01 5.87
C VAL A 556 -7.63 -12.35 5.69
N ASP A 557 -8.36 -13.33 5.17
CA ASP A 557 -7.76 -14.56 4.64
C ASP A 557 -7.33 -14.31 3.20
N ALA A 558 -6.06 -14.02 3.00
CA ALA A 558 -5.49 -13.66 1.69
C ALA A 558 -5.70 -14.75 0.62
N ASN A 559 -5.88 -16.01 1.01
CA ASN A 559 -6.06 -17.11 0.06
C ASN A 559 -7.48 -17.21 -0.49
N THR A 560 -8.48 -16.76 0.26
CA THR A 560 -9.88 -16.77 -0.18
C THR A 560 -10.48 -15.40 -0.38
N GLY A 561 -9.78 -14.33 -0.01
CA GLY A 561 -10.32 -12.97 -0.01
C GLY A 561 -11.51 -12.80 0.94
N THR A 562 -11.62 -13.65 1.97
CA THR A 562 -12.70 -13.61 2.95
C THR A 562 -12.27 -12.83 4.18
N LEU A 563 -13.14 -11.97 4.70
CA LEU A 563 -12.96 -11.34 6.00
C LEU A 563 -13.43 -12.28 7.10
N LEU A 564 -12.63 -12.35 8.16
CA LEU A 564 -13.03 -12.98 9.42
C LEU A 564 -13.16 -11.86 10.45
N VAL A 565 -14.34 -11.76 11.06
CA VAL A 565 -14.60 -10.78 12.12
C VAL A 565 -15.08 -11.47 13.38
N THR A 566 -14.55 -11.05 14.53
CA THR A 566 -15.06 -11.48 15.83
C THR A 566 -16.15 -10.53 16.28
N GLN A 567 -17.31 -11.07 16.67
CA GLN A 567 -18.51 -10.31 16.96
C GLN A 567 -19.08 -10.70 18.32
N GLU A 568 -19.55 -9.72 19.10
CA GLU A 568 -20.36 -9.92 20.30
C GLU A 568 -21.84 -9.66 19.98
N ASN A 569 -22.65 -10.71 20.14
CA ASN A 569 -24.08 -10.66 19.94
C ASN A 569 -24.81 -10.47 21.28
N ASN A 570 -25.49 -9.33 21.41
CA ASN A 570 -26.44 -9.06 22.49
C ASN A 570 -27.80 -9.66 22.13
N ARG A 571 -27.93 -10.99 22.11
CA ARG A 571 -29.27 -11.63 22.06
C ARG A 571 -29.74 -11.90 23.50
N ASP A 572 -30.58 -11.00 23.99
CA ASP A 572 -31.57 -11.03 25.09
C ASP A 572 -31.40 -11.83 26.39
N LYS A 573 -30.34 -12.61 26.64
CA LYS A 573 -30.03 -13.20 27.97
C LYS A 573 -28.67 -13.89 28.09
N GLY A 574 -27.89 -13.95 27.02
CA GLY A 574 -26.53 -14.47 27.07
C GLY A 574 -25.66 -13.76 26.04
N LYS A 575 -24.65 -13.01 26.51
CA LYS A 575 -23.60 -12.49 25.62
C LYS A 575 -22.94 -13.69 24.96
N SER A 576 -23.12 -13.85 23.65
CA SER A 576 -22.39 -14.85 22.88
C SER A 576 -21.40 -14.13 21.98
N ARG A 577 -20.16 -14.61 21.93
CA ARG A 577 -19.18 -14.14 20.97
C ARG A 577 -18.95 -15.24 19.94
N SER A 578 -18.93 -14.84 18.67
CA SER A 578 -18.77 -15.73 17.52
C SER A 578 -17.77 -15.13 16.56
N ILE A 579 -17.20 -15.97 15.70
CA ILE A 579 -16.49 -15.51 14.51
C ILE A 579 -17.47 -15.59 13.35
N LYS A 580 -17.56 -14.51 12.59
CA LYS A 580 -18.37 -14.40 11.38
C LYS A 580 -17.45 -14.34 10.16
N ILE A 581 -17.80 -15.13 9.14
CA ILE A 581 -17.08 -15.19 7.87
C ILE A 581 -17.84 -14.35 6.84
N ILE A 582 -17.19 -13.34 6.29
CA ILE A 582 -17.78 -12.44 5.31
C ILE A 582 -17.01 -12.61 4.00
N ALA A 583 -17.67 -13.11 2.97
CA ALA A 583 -17.11 -13.09 1.62
C ALA A 583 -17.28 -11.68 1.02
N ILE A 584 -16.20 -11.10 0.49
CA ILE A 584 -16.22 -9.76 -0.14
C ILE A 584 -16.48 -9.87 -1.63
#